data_AF-A0A9W9UID9-F1
#
_entry.id   AF-A0A9W9UID9-F1
#
_cell.length_a   1.000
_cell.length_b   1.000
_cell.length_c   1.000
_cell.angle_alpha   90.00
_cell.angle_beta   90.00
_cell.angle_gamma   90.00
#
_symmetry.space_group_name_H-M   'P 1'
#
loop_
_entity.id
_entity.type
_entity.pdbx_description
1 polymer ?
#
loop_
_entity_poly.entity_id
_entity_poly.type
_entity_poly.pdbx_seq_one_letter_code
_entity_poly.pdbx_strand_id
1 'polypeptide(L)'
;MPAIPAPRARKSAKGKETPEQQARAKTVSGRVAKLRAPQIREILTRAAQMHPDIMAMLEEPVPDQTPQTPRVLDFEAQAQKVWDWMEKDYKSGGLSKALQITEKIVAIIESIAKNCGTDADPQTRANGLFSLCQIGEAIAATFDCKLRKNIRVEFGYEKALQVGMCNIIKNMGDNEIQPIATRTDEEKLLPALENLAKDARGYCVFGGLRTVMALLKERAPGCTDAESQVEGGNQAGSDLGLDLGL
;
A
#
# COMPACT_ATOMS: atom_id res chain seq x y z
N MET A 1 -19.77 -2.46 -72.31
CA MET A 1 -19.47 -2.50 -70.87
C MET A 1 -19.38 -1.08 -70.35
N PRO A 2 -20.34 -0.60 -69.53
CA PRO A 2 -20.23 0.72 -68.91
C PRO A 2 -19.50 0.63 -67.56
N ALA A 3 -18.60 1.58 -67.32
CA ALA A 3 -17.77 1.68 -66.13
C ALA A 3 -18.57 2.06 -64.89
N ILE A 4 -18.34 1.34 -63.80
CA ILE A 4 -18.87 1.63 -62.45
C ILE A 4 -18.06 2.80 -61.87
N PRO A 5 -18.67 3.93 -61.46
CA PRO A 5 -17.96 4.96 -60.73
C PRO A 5 -17.79 4.56 -59.26
N ALA A 6 -16.56 4.73 -58.78
CA ALA A 6 -16.11 4.44 -57.42
C ALA A 6 -16.87 5.23 -56.33
N PRO A 7 -16.99 4.71 -55.10
CA PRO A 7 -17.74 5.34 -54.02
C PRO A 7 -17.07 6.64 -53.55
N ARG A 8 -17.85 7.73 -53.59
CA ARG A 8 -17.46 9.03 -52.99
C ARG A 8 -17.25 8.87 -51.49
N ALA A 9 -16.03 9.12 -51.03
CA ALA A 9 -15.71 9.31 -49.62
C ALA A 9 -16.56 10.44 -49.02
N ARG A 10 -17.47 10.10 -48.10
CA ARG A 10 -18.09 11.06 -47.19
C ARG A 10 -17.02 11.56 -46.23
N LYS A 11 -16.50 12.78 -46.49
CA LYS A 11 -15.77 13.54 -45.48
C LYS A 11 -16.74 13.86 -44.34
N SER A 12 -16.58 13.20 -43.20
CA SER A 12 -17.24 13.57 -41.95
C SER A 12 -16.88 15.01 -41.61
N ALA A 13 -17.87 15.90 -41.68
CA ALA A 13 -17.76 17.27 -41.22
C ALA A 13 -17.64 17.26 -39.70
N LYS A 14 -16.40 17.30 -39.20
CA LYS A 14 -16.10 17.58 -37.80
C LYS A 14 -16.52 19.03 -37.54
N GLY A 15 -17.68 19.21 -36.91
CA GLY A 15 -18.20 20.51 -36.54
C GLY A 15 -17.15 21.28 -35.76
N LYS A 16 -16.66 22.39 -36.34
CA LYS A 16 -15.79 23.31 -35.64
C LYS A 16 -16.66 24.06 -34.63
N GLU A 17 -16.46 23.78 -33.35
CA GLU A 17 -17.04 24.57 -32.27
C GLU A 17 -16.68 26.05 -32.47
N THR A 18 -17.68 26.92 -32.38
CA THR A 18 -17.47 28.36 -32.56
C THR A 18 -16.68 28.94 -31.37
N PRO A 19 -15.88 29.99 -31.57
CA PRO A 19 -15.12 30.64 -30.51
C PRO A 19 -15.98 31.05 -29.28
N GLU A 20 -17.26 31.36 -29.52
CA GLU A 20 -18.24 31.67 -28.47
C GLU A 20 -18.66 30.45 -27.64
N GLN A 21 -18.84 29.28 -28.25
CA GLN A 21 -19.13 28.03 -27.51
C GLN A 21 -17.94 27.65 -26.62
N GLN A 22 -16.72 27.83 -27.11
CA GLN A 22 -15.52 27.51 -26.35
C GLN A 22 -15.29 28.47 -25.16
N ALA A 23 -15.64 29.76 -25.31
CA ALA A 23 -15.60 30.73 -24.22
C ALA A 23 -16.66 30.44 -23.14
N ARG A 24 -17.88 30.04 -23.55
CA ARG A 24 -18.94 29.64 -22.63
C ARG A 24 -18.59 28.36 -21.87
N ALA A 25 -18.06 27.34 -22.56
CA ALA A 25 -17.62 26.09 -21.93
C ALA A 25 -16.51 26.32 -20.89
N LYS A 26 -15.54 27.19 -21.18
CA LYS A 26 -14.50 27.58 -20.20
C LYS A 26 -15.09 28.28 -18.97
N THR A 27 -16.09 29.15 -19.19
CA THR A 27 -16.77 29.86 -18.10
C THR A 27 -17.58 28.90 -17.21
N VAL A 28 -18.29 27.95 -17.81
CA VAL A 28 -19.04 26.92 -17.08
C VAL A 28 -18.10 26.00 -16.32
N SER A 29 -17.03 25.51 -16.96
CA SER A 29 -16.01 24.66 -16.34
C SER A 29 -15.35 25.32 -15.12
N GLY A 30 -14.98 26.60 -15.23
CA GLY A 30 -14.41 27.36 -14.12
C GLY A 30 -15.37 27.56 -12.93
N ARG A 31 -16.68 27.53 -13.16
CA ARG A 31 -17.70 27.58 -12.10
C ARG A 31 -17.93 26.21 -11.48
N VAL A 32 -17.98 25.15 -12.29
CA VAL A 32 -18.12 23.76 -11.82
C VAL A 32 -16.94 23.34 -10.94
N ALA A 33 -15.71 23.75 -11.31
CA ALA A 33 -14.50 23.46 -10.53
C ALA A 33 -14.51 24.04 -9.09
N LYS A 34 -15.37 25.02 -8.80
CA LYS A 34 -15.51 25.65 -7.48
C LYS A 34 -16.65 25.05 -6.64
N LEU A 35 -17.45 24.15 -7.21
CA LEU A 35 -18.56 23.52 -6.53
C LEU A 35 -18.09 22.27 -5.77
N ARG A 36 -18.69 22.02 -4.60
CA ARG A 36 -18.45 20.77 -3.86
C ARG A 36 -19.25 19.63 -4.47
N ALA A 37 -18.75 18.40 -4.35
CA ALA A 37 -19.40 17.18 -4.85
C ALA A 37 -20.92 17.08 -4.57
N PRO A 38 -21.44 17.34 -3.37
CA PRO A 38 -22.89 17.32 -3.13
C PRO A 38 -23.66 18.37 -3.92
N GLN A 39 -23.08 19.55 -4.14
CA GLN A 39 -23.71 20.63 -4.92
C GLN A 39 -23.76 20.29 -6.41
N ILE A 40 -22.70 19.65 -6.93
CA ILE A 40 -22.67 19.18 -8.32
C ILE A 40 -23.75 18.12 -8.54
N ARG A 41 -23.89 17.15 -7.62
CA ARG A 41 -24.93 16.12 -7.71
C ARG A 41 -26.32 16.73 -7.74
N GLU A 42 -26.63 17.64 -6.82
CA GLU A 42 -27.94 18.29 -6.77
C GLU A 42 -28.25 19.08 -8.05
N ILE A 43 -27.28 19.82 -8.58
CA ILE A 43 -27.45 20.57 -9.83
C ILE A 43 -27.68 19.62 -11.01
N LEU A 44 -26.93 18.53 -11.11
CA LEU A 44 -27.10 17.52 -12.17
C LEU A 44 -28.45 16.82 -12.06
N THR A 45 -28.88 16.45 -10.87
CA THR A 45 -30.21 15.84 -10.64
C THR A 45 -31.32 16.78 -11.06
N ARG A 46 -31.27 18.06 -10.69
CA ARG A 46 -32.26 19.05 -11.12
C ARG A 46 -32.21 19.28 -12.64
N ALA A 47 -31.02 19.37 -13.21
CA ALA A 47 -30.85 19.56 -14.65
C ALA A 47 -31.45 18.39 -15.43
N ALA A 48 -31.20 17.16 -14.99
CA ALA A 48 -31.75 15.96 -15.60
C ALA A 48 -33.29 15.93 -15.50
N GLN A 49 -33.86 16.24 -14.33
CA GLN A 49 -35.33 16.34 -14.18
C GLN A 49 -35.99 17.35 -15.14
N MET A 50 -35.30 18.45 -15.46
CA MET A 50 -35.83 19.51 -16.33
C MET A 50 -35.56 19.28 -17.82
N HIS A 51 -34.56 18.47 -18.16
CA HIS A 51 -34.03 18.35 -19.52
C HIS A 51 -33.91 16.86 -19.91
N PRO A 52 -34.85 16.34 -20.72
CA PRO A 52 -34.85 14.94 -21.17
C PRO A 52 -33.58 14.52 -21.91
N ASP A 53 -32.92 15.46 -22.58
CA ASP A 53 -31.61 15.31 -23.21
C ASP A 53 -30.49 15.05 -22.19
N ILE A 54 -30.53 15.71 -21.03
CA ILE A 54 -29.58 15.46 -19.93
C ILE A 54 -29.88 14.11 -19.25
N MET A 55 -31.16 13.73 -19.10
CA MET A 55 -31.52 12.37 -18.65
C MET A 55 -31.03 11.31 -19.61
N ALA A 56 -31.21 11.51 -20.92
CA ALA A 56 -30.70 10.62 -21.94
C ALA A 56 -29.16 10.50 -21.87
N MET A 57 -28.43 11.59 -21.58
CA MET A 57 -26.98 11.54 -21.35
C MET A 57 -26.56 10.80 -20.06
N LEU A 58 -27.46 10.71 -19.06
CA LEU A 58 -27.23 9.91 -17.85
C LEU A 58 -27.63 8.45 -18.04
N GLU A 59 -28.58 8.17 -18.94
CA GLU A 59 -29.06 6.84 -19.32
C GLU A 59 -28.23 6.22 -20.46
N GLU A 60 -27.48 7.04 -21.20
CA GLU A 60 -26.46 6.55 -22.13
C GLU A 60 -25.47 5.69 -21.34
N PRO A 61 -25.22 4.44 -21.76
CA PRO A 61 -24.20 3.62 -21.14
C PRO A 61 -22.89 4.40 -21.29
N VAL A 62 -22.35 4.87 -20.16
CA VAL A 62 -21.00 5.43 -20.08
C VAL A 62 -20.13 4.48 -20.88
N PRO A 63 -19.51 4.92 -22.00
CA PRO A 63 -18.77 4.03 -22.87
C PRO A 63 -17.73 3.34 -22.00
N ASP A 64 -17.95 2.04 -21.84
CA ASP A 64 -17.16 1.06 -21.11
C ASP A 64 -15.99 1.72 -20.37
N GLN A 65 -16.27 2.23 -19.15
CA GLN A 65 -15.26 1.98 -18.13
C GLN A 65 -15.26 0.48 -18.01
N THR A 66 -14.48 -0.19 -18.88
CA THR A 66 -14.09 -1.57 -18.65
C THR A 66 -13.82 -1.65 -17.16
N PRO A 67 -14.36 -2.65 -16.44
CA PRO A 67 -13.92 -2.88 -15.08
C PRO A 67 -12.41 -2.99 -15.22
N GLN A 68 -11.67 -1.93 -14.86
CA GLN A 68 -10.24 -2.04 -14.75
C GLN A 68 -10.14 -2.93 -13.54
N THR A 69 -10.00 -4.23 -13.80
CA THR A 69 -9.59 -5.20 -12.78
C THR A 69 -8.45 -4.49 -12.06
N PRO A 70 -8.61 -4.20 -10.77
CA PRO A 70 -7.73 -3.27 -10.08
C PRO A 70 -6.31 -3.71 -10.38
N ARG A 71 -5.56 -2.85 -11.05
CA ARG A 71 -4.25 -3.24 -11.58
C ARG A 71 -3.39 -3.59 -10.39
N VAL A 72 -2.86 -4.82 -10.37
CA VAL A 72 -1.89 -5.22 -9.34
C VAL A 72 -0.69 -4.29 -9.43
N LEU A 73 -0.44 -3.53 -8.37
CA LEU A 73 0.73 -2.69 -8.24
C LEU A 73 1.80 -3.43 -7.45
N ASP A 74 3.03 -3.28 -7.90
CA ASP A 74 4.23 -3.73 -7.23
C ASP A 74 5.03 -2.51 -6.77
N PHE A 75 5.61 -2.60 -5.57
CA PHE A 75 6.35 -1.52 -4.93
C PHE A 75 7.81 -1.91 -4.62
N GLU A 76 8.27 -3.06 -5.13
CA GLU A 76 9.65 -3.54 -4.95
C GLU A 76 10.68 -2.50 -5.42
N ALA A 77 10.45 -1.85 -6.58
CA ALA A 77 11.34 -0.82 -7.09
C ALA A 77 11.48 0.38 -6.12
N GLN A 78 10.42 0.71 -5.38
CA GLN A 78 10.44 1.77 -4.38
C GLN A 78 11.23 1.33 -3.14
N ALA A 79 11.05 0.09 -2.70
CA ALA A 79 11.82 -0.49 -1.59
C ALA A 79 13.31 -0.57 -1.92
N GLN A 80 13.65 -1.08 -3.12
CA GLN A 80 15.02 -1.13 -3.62
C GLN A 80 15.66 0.26 -3.69
N LYS A 81 14.90 1.26 -4.14
CA LYS A 81 15.40 2.65 -4.17
C LYS A 81 15.76 3.18 -2.78
N VAL A 82 14.98 2.82 -1.75
CA VAL A 82 15.31 3.17 -0.35
C VAL A 82 16.58 2.45 0.07
N TRP A 83 16.71 1.17 -0.25
CA TRP A 83 17.92 0.40 0.00
C TRP A 83 19.15 1.05 -0.63
N ASP A 84 19.08 1.43 -1.91
CA ASP A 84 20.17 2.10 -2.63
C ASP A 84 20.58 3.43 -1.96
N TRP A 85 19.63 4.18 -1.40
CA TRP A 85 19.92 5.39 -0.64
C TRP A 85 20.63 5.10 0.67
N MET A 86 20.31 3.98 1.32
CA MET A 86 20.99 3.55 2.54
C MET A 86 22.38 3.03 2.23
N GLU A 87 22.57 2.24 1.18
CA GLU A 87 23.86 1.63 0.83
C GLU A 87 24.88 2.68 0.41
N LYS A 88 24.44 3.72 -0.30
CA LYS A 88 25.33 4.73 -0.88
C LYS A 88 26.19 5.40 0.19
N ASP A 89 27.50 5.33 0.01
CA ASP A 89 28.44 6.03 0.87
C ASP A 89 28.47 7.52 0.54
N TYR A 90 27.84 8.32 1.40
CA TYR A 90 27.89 9.77 1.31
C TYR A 90 29.08 10.28 2.13
N LYS A 91 30.20 10.52 1.45
CA LYS A 91 31.41 11.15 2.02
C LYS A 91 31.14 12.45 2.81
N SER A 92 30.02 13.12 2.55
CA SER A 92 29.59 14.37 3.19
C SER A 92 28.20 14.31 3.84
N GLY A 93 27.71 13.12 4.19
CA GLY A 93 26.36 12.92 4.73
C GLY A 93 26.16 13.52 6.13
N GLY A 94 25.84 14.81 6.20
CA GLY A 94 25.43 15.51 7.42
C GLY A 94 23.94 15.38 7.73
N LEU A 95 23.51 15.99 8.85
CA LEU A 95 22.12 15.95 9.33
C LEU A 95 21.09 16.44 8.29
N SER A 96 21.39 17.52 7.56
CA SER A 96 20.50 18.04 6.50
C SER A 96 20.24 17.00 5.40
N LYS A 97 21.25 16.21 5.03
CA LYS A 97 21.08 15.16 4.02
C LYS A 97 20.24 14.01 4.56
N ALA A 98 20.42 13.66 5.84
CA ALA A 98 19.61 12.65 6.51
C ALA A 98 18.14 13.05 6.55
N LEU A 99 17.84 14.30 6.89
CA LEU A 99 16.48 14.84 6.89
C LEU A 99 15.84 14.75 5.50
N GLN A 100 16.53 15.22 4.45
CA GLN A 100 16.01 15.14 3.07
C GLN A 100 15.75 13.71 2.60
N ILE A 101 16.59 12.75 3.00
CA ILE A 101 16.38 11.34 2.66
C ILE A 101 15.20 10.78 3.46
N THR A 102 15.11 11.12 4.74
CA THR A 102 14.00 10.74 5.62
C THR A 102 12.65 11.20 5.05
N GLU A 103 12.53 12.48 4.69
CA GLU A 103 11.33 13.04 4.05
C GLU A 103 10.94 12.29 2.77
N LYS A 104 11.93 11.91 1.95
CA LYS A 104 11.68 11.14 0.72
C LYS A 104 11.19 9.72 1.01
N ILE A 105 11.73 9.06 2.03
CA ILE A 105 11.28 7.73 2.43
C ILE A 105 9.85 7.82 2.99
N VAL A 106 9.56 8.81 3.83
CA VAL A 106 8.20 9.07 4.33
C VAL A 106 7.23 9.27 3.18
N ALA A 107 7.57 10.09 2.18
CA ALA A 107 6.72 10.28 1.00
C ALA A 107 6.49 8.99 0.20
N ILE A 108 7.49 8.09 0.12
CA ILE A 108 7.32 6.77 -0.50
C ILE A 108 6.34 5.93 0.30
N ILE A 109 6.51 5.84 1.62
CA ILE A 109 5.65 5.07 2.51
C ILE A 109 4.20 5.53 2.40
N GLU A 110 3.96 6.84 2.46
CA GLU A 110 2.63 7.44 2.32
C GLU A 110 2.01 7.16 0.95
N SER A 111 2.83 7.22 -0.11
CA SER A 111 2.39 6.88 -1.46
C SER A 111 1.98 5.41 -1.58
N ILE A 112 2.76 4.48 -1.03
CA ILE A 112 2.42 3.05 -1.01
C ILE A 112 1.10 2.84 -0.26
N ALA A 113 0.98 3.37 0.95
CA ALA A 113 -0.23 3.25 1.77
C ALA A 113 -1.47 3.82 1.06
N LYS A 114 -1.33 4.95 0.37
CA LYS A 114 -2.42 5.58 -0.40
C LYS A 114 -2.87 4.70 -1.57
N ASN A 115 -1.95 4.06 -2.28
CA ASN A 115 -2.27 3.17 -3.40
C ASN A 115 -2.86 1.83 -2.94
N CYS A 116 -2.75 1.50 -1.65
CA CYS A 116 -3.30 0.31 -1.01
C CYS A 116 -4.65 0.59 -0.30
N GLY A 117 -5.47 1.46 -0.89
CA GLY A 117 -6.81 1.81 -0.38
C GLY A 117 -7.80 0.63 -0.42
N THR A 118 -9.04 0.89 0.01
CA THR A 118 -10.16 -0.08 -0.04
C THR A 118 -10.45 -0.59 -1.45
N ASP A 119 -10.30 0.25 -2.47
CA ASP A 119 -10.60 -0.10 -3.86
C ASP A 119 -9.42 -0.78 -4.59
N ALA A 120 -8.28 -0.95 -3.92
CA ALA A 120 -7.12 -1.60 -4.49
C ALA A 120 -7.32 -3.12 -4.63
N ASP A 121 -6.51 -3.75 -5.47
CA ASP A 121 -6.47 -5.21 -5.57
C ASP A 121 -5.92 -5.82 -4.28
N PRO A 122 -6.42 -6.97 -3.80
CA PRO A 122 -5.88 -7.66 -2.62
C PRO A 122 -4.37 -7.91 -2.71
N GLN A 123 -3.86 -8.30 -3.88
CA GLN A 123 -2.43 -8.50 -4.11
C GLN A 123 -1.67 -7.19 -4.03
N THR A 124 -2.25 -6.06 -4.44
CA THR A 124 -1.62 -4.74 -4.28
C THR A 124 -1.43 -4.40 -2.80
N ARG A 125 -2.43 -4.65 -1.95
CA ARG A 125 -2.31 -4.43 -0.51
C ARG A 125 -1.26 -5.36 0.12
N ALA A 126 -1.20 -6.62 -0.32
CA ALA A 126 -0.16 -7.57 0.10
C ALA A 126 1.24 -7.05 -0.27
N ASN A 127 1.46 -6.72 -1.54
CA ASN A 127 2.72 -6.16 -2.05
C ASN A 127 3.11 -4.90 -1.27
N GLY A 128 2.14 -4.02 -0.99
CA GLY A 128 2.34 -2.84 -0.16
C GLY A 128 2.89 -3.16 1.22
N LEU A 129 2.33 -4.16 1.92
CA LEU A 129 2.81 -4.56 3.25
C LEU A 129 4.23 -5.12 3.21
N PHE A 130 4.55 -5.97 2.24
CA PHE A 130 5.90 -6.52 2.09
C PHE A 130 6.93 -5.44 1.75
N SER A 131 6.62 -4.54 0.82
CA SER A 131 7.52 -3.43 0.48
C SER A 131 7.71 -2.45 1.65
N LEU A 132 6.67 -2.23 2.48
CA LEU A 132 6.85 -1.46 3.72
C LEU A 132 7.76 -2.20 4.72
N CYS A 133 7.68 -3.53 4.82
CA CYS A 133 8.62 -4.30 5.65
C CYS A 133 10.06 -4.15 5.15
N GLN A 134 10.29 -4.31 3.84
CA GLN A 134 11.61 -4.13 3.20
C GLN A 134 12.18 -2.71 3.42
N ILE A 135 11.33 -1.68 3.32
CA ILE A 135 11.74 -0.30 3.64
C ILE A 135 12.14 -0.19 5.12
N GLY A 136 11.38 -0.81 6.02
CA GLY A 136 11.71 -0.90 7.43
C GLY A 136 13.07 -1.57 7.66
N GLU A 137 13.33 -2.70 7.01
CA GLU A 137 14.59 -3.43 7.08
C GLU A 137 15.76 -2.57 6.60
N ALA A 138 15.62 -1.88 5.47
CA ALA A 138 16.64 -0.97 4.94
C ALA A 138 17.03 0.12 5.95
N ILE A 139 16.05 0.65 6.70
CA ILE A 139 16.28 1.66 7.74
C ILE A 139 16.91 1.04 9.00
N ALA A 140 16.43 -0.13 9.45
CA ALA A 140 16.93 -0.80 10.64
C ALA A 140 18.37 -1.31 10.47
N ALA A 141 18.69 -1.77 9.26
CA ALA A 141 19.92 -2.46 8.92
C ALA A 141 21.16 -1.78 9.50
N THR A 142 22.01 -2.60 10.11
CA THR A 142 23.23 -2.14 10.75
C THR A 142 24.28 -1.84 9.72
N PHE A 143 24.58 -0.55 9.57
CA PHE A 143 25.67 -0.12 8.73
C PHE A 143 26.54 0.94 9.42
N ASP A 144 27.83 0.93 9.13
CA ASP A 144 28.78 1.83 9.76
C ASP A 144 29.00 3.13 8.95
N CYS A 145 27.94 3.91 8.73
CA CYS A 145 28.11 5.28 8.25
C CYS A 145 27.28 6.30 9.06
N LYS A 146 27.83 7.51 9.16
CA LYS A 146 27.25 8.62 9.92
C LYS A 146 25.87 9.04 9.39
N LEU A 147 25.71 9.06 8.06
CA LEU A 147 24.44 9.44 7.44
C LEU A 147 23.31 8.50 7.87
N ARG A 148 23.53 7.19 7.82
CA ARG A 148 22.53 6.18 8.20
C ARG A 148 22.18 6.24 9.68
N LYS A 149 23.17 6.49 10.55
CA LYS A 149 22.93 6.75 11.98
C LYS A 149 21.99 7.94 12.16
N ASN A 150 22.23 9.05 11.44
CA ASN A 150 21.34 10.20 11.47
C ASN A 150 19.94 9.89 10.88
N ILE A 151 19.85 9.19 9.75
CA ILE A 151 18.54 8.81 9.17
C ILE A 151 17.72 8.00 10.16
N ARG A 152 18.32 7.03 10.87
CA ARG A 152 17.64 6.27 11.93
C ARG A 152 17.17 7.16 13.08
N VAL A 153 17.99 8.12 13.51
CA VAL A 153 17.59 9.07 14.56
C VAL A 153 16.38 9.90 14.12
N GLU A 154 16.40 10.45 12.90
CA GLU A 154 15.26 11.18 12.34
C GLU A 154 14.01 10.29 12.25
N PHE A 155 14.16 9.06 11.74
CA PHE A 155 13.07 8.07 11.67
C PHE A 155 12.54 7.64 13.03
N GLY A 156 13.28 7.85 14.11
CA GLY A 156 12.81 7.54 15.47
C GLY A 156 11.60 8.38 15.91
N TYR A 157 11.45 9.57 15.33
CA TYR A 157 10.30 10.45 15.56
C TYR A 157 9.15 10.18 14.57
N GLU A 158 9.44 9.47 13.48
CA GLU A 158 8.49 9.21 12.41
C GLU A 158 7.55 8.04 12.72
N LYS A 159 6.28 8.23 12.34
CA LYS A 159 5.22 7.22 12.50
C LYS A 159 4.67 6.71 11.17
N ALA A 160 5.15 7.26 10.05
CA ALA A 160 4.61 7.01 8.72
C ALA A 160 4.60 5.50 8.39
N LEU A 161 5.64 4.76 8.76
CA LEU A 161 5.74 3.33 8.46
C LEU A 161 4.61 2.52 9.10
N GLN A 162 4.43 2.69 10.40
CA GLN A 162 3.47 1.93 11.20
C GLN A 162 2.03 2.40 10.91
N VAL A 163 1.85 3.71 10.70
CA VAL A 163 0.56 4.26 10.27
C VAL A 163 0.19 3.73 8.88
N GLY A 164 1.14 3.70 7.94
CA GLY A 164 0.96 3.14 6.61
C GLY A 164 0.54 1.67 6.68
N MET A 165 1.30 0.83 7.38
CA MET A 165 0.98 -0.60 7.56
C MET A 165 -0.41 -0.80 8.19
N CYS A 166 -0.73 -0.09 9.28
CA CYS A 166 -2.04 -0.16 9.92
C CYS A 166 -3.18 0.24 8.98
N ASN A 167 -2.98 1.28 8.15
CA ASN A 167 -3.99 1.72 7.19
C ASN A 167 -4.24 0.66 6.11
N ILE A 168 -3.17 0.02 5.61
CA ILE A 168 -3.32 -1.09 4.64
C ILE A 168 -4.10 -2.24 5.28
N ILE A 169 -3.69 -2.69 6.47
CA ILE A 169 -4.37 -3.79 7.19
C ILE A 169 -5.85 -3.47 7.43
N LYS A 170 -6.20 -2.23 7.80
CA LYS A 170 -7.61 -1.82 7.99
C LYS A 170 -8.43 -1.88 6.71
N ASN A 171 -7.81 -1.67 5.55
CA ASN A 171 -8.48 -1.71 4.24
C ASN A 171 -8.58 -3.12 3.66
N MET A 172 -7.91 -4.12 4.26
CA MET A 172 -8.00 -5.51 3.82
C MET A 172 -9.25 -6.20 4.36
N GLY A 173 -9.81 -7.10 3.56
CA GLY A 173 -10.83 -8.04 4.03
C GLY A 173 -10.22 -9.16 4.88
N ASP A 174 -11.04 -9.81 5.72
CA ASP A 174 -10.55 -10.92 6.57
C ASP A 174 -10.04 -12.10 5.73
N ASN A 175 -10.67 -12.35 4.58
CA ASN A 175 -10.27 -13.36 3.61
C ASN A 175 -8.91 -13.06 2.93
N GLU A 176 -8.45 -11.79 2.97
CA GLU A 176 -7.17 -11.37 2.41
C GLU A 176 -6.05 -11.45 3.46
N ILE A 177 -6.37 -11.08 4.71
CA ILE A 177 -5.40 -11.01 5.81
C ILE A 177 -4.91 -12.40 6.21
N GLN A 178 -5.81 -13.37 6.31
CA GLN A 178 -5.46 -14.74 6.72
C GLN A 178 -4.32 -15.34 5.90
N PRO A 179 -4.41 -15.44 4.55
CA PRO A 179 -3.34 -16.06 3.77
C PRO A 179 -2.02 -15.27 3.82
N ILE A 180 -2.04 -13.96 4.06
CA ILE A 180 -0.82 -13.14 4.15
C ILE A 180 -0.15 -13.28 5.53
N ALA A 181 -0.95 -13.44 6.58
CA ALA A 181 -0.46 -13.68 7.94
C ALA A 181 0.07 -15.11 8.11
N THR A 182 -0.58 -16.10 7.47
CA THR A 182 -0.27 -17.54 7.63
C THR A 182 0.48 -18.15 6.45
N ARG A 183 0.89 -17.36 5.45
CA ARG A 183 1.61 -17.83 4.26
C ARG A 183 2.74 -18.78 4.66
N THR A 184 2.94 -19.87 3.95
CA THR A 184 3.88 -20.95 4.31
C THR A 184 5.22 -20.87 3.58
N ASP A 185 5.37 -19.93 2.66
CA ASP A 185 6.61 -19.59 1.96
C ASP A 185 7.55 -18.72 2.82
N GLU A 186 8.77 -18.44 2.34
CA GLU A 186 9.77 -17.61 3.02
C GLU A 186 9.32 -16.16 3.25
N GLU A 187 8.21 -15.74 2.61
CA GLU A 187 7.62 -14.39 2.68
C GLU A 187 6.47 -14.30 3.69
N LYS A 188 6.69 -14.71 4.93
CA LYS A 188 5.66 -14.57 5.97
C LYS A 188 5.66 -13.14 6.53
N LEU A 189 4.54 -12.42 6.43
CA LEU A 189 4.45 -11.04 6.91
C LEU A 189 4.69 -10.92 8.42
N LEU A 190 4.12 -11.81 9.23
CA LEU A 190 4.24 -11.74 10.68
C LEU A 190 5.70 -11.98 11.16
N PRO A 191 6.39 -13.06 10.73
CA PRO A 191 7.83 -13.22 10.94
C PRO A 191 8.69 -12.08 10.40
N ALA A 192 8.36 -11.49 9.25
CA ALA A 192 9.07 -10.31 8.73
C ALA A 192 8.93 -9.12 9.69
N LEU A 193 7.73 -8.85 10.20
CA LEU A 193 7.50 -7.81 11.21
C LEU A 193 8.22 -8.10 12.54
N GLU A 194 8.29 -9.38 12.94
CA GLU A 194 9.04 -9.78 14.13
C GLU A 194 10.54 -9.61 13.95
N ASN A 195 11.11 -10.01 12.81
CA ASN A 195 12.52 -9.80 12.50
C ASN A 195 12.86 -8.31 12.41
N LEU A 196 12.02 -7.52 11.75
CA LEU A 196 12.15 -6.07 11.73
C LEU A 196 12.13 -5.47 13.15
N ALA A 197 11.23 -5.94 14.01
CA ALA A 197 11.19 -5.52 15.41
C ALA A 197 12.47 -5.91 16.16
N LYS A 198 13.07 -7.07 15.85
CA LYS A 198 14.33 -7.53 16.43
C LYS A 198 15.50 -6.67 15.97
N ASP A 199 15.57 -6.34 14.68
CA ASP A 199 16.63 -5.53 14.06
C ASP A 199 16.57 -4.08 14.50
N ALA A 200 15.37 -3.58 14.78
CA ALA A 200 15.16 -2.27 15.38
C ALA A 200 15.57 -2.19 16.86
N ARG A 201 15.86 -3.31 17.54
CA ARG A 201 16.19 -3.27 18.98
C ARG A 201 17.46 -2.46 19.24
N GLY A 202 17.34 -1.49 20.14
CA GLY A 202 18.45 -0.60 20.51
C GLY A 202 18.58 0.64 19.63
N TYR A 203 17.83 0.72 18.53
CA TYR A 203 17.65 1.93 17.74
C TYR A 203 16.22 2.41 18.03
N CYS A 204 16.02 3.62 18.56
CA CYS A 204 14.68 4.11 18.94
C CYS A 204 13.76 4.37 17.73
N VAL A 205 13.65 3.42 16.81
CA VAL A 205 12.86 3.42 15.58
C VAL A 205 11.70 2.45 15.72
N PHE A 206 10.66 2.66 14.92
CA PHE A 206 9.53 1.77 14.80
C PHE A 206 8.71 1.52 16.09
N GLY A 207 8.60 2.51 16.98
CA GLY A 207 7.86 2.37 18.25
C GLY A 207 6.42 1.85 18.14
N GLY A 208 5.72 2.09 17.01
CA GLY A 208 4.38 1.58 16.74
C GLY A 208 4.29 0.16 16.15
N LEU A 209 5.40 -0.55 15.93
CA LEU A 209 5.38 -1.84 15.22
C LEU A 209 4.64 -2.93 16.00
N ARG A 210 4.65 -2.85 17.34
CA ARG A 210 3.82 -3.70 18.22
C ARG A 210 2.33 -3.56 17.93
N THR A 211 1.87 -2.35 17.62
CA THR A 211 0.48 -2.09 17.26
C THR A 211 0.12 -2.74 15.93
N VAL A 212 1.03 -2.71 14.95
CA VAL A 212 0.84 -3.37 13.65
C VAL A 212 0.70 -4.88 13.84
N MET A 213 1.60 -5.50 14.60
CA MET A 213 1.57 -6.94 14.88
C MET A 213 0.30 -7.34 15.67
N ALA A 214 -0.10 -6.54 16.66
CA ALA A 214 -1.33 -6.80 17.42
C ALA A 214 -2.57 -6.75 16.53
N LEU A 215 -2.67 -5.74 15.65
CA LEU A 215 -3.76 -5.62 14.68
C LEU A 215 -3.80 -6.81 13.71
N LEU A 216 -2.64 -7.28 13.25
CA LEU A 216 -2.57 -8.45 12.37
C LEU A 216 -3.03 -9.73 13.10
N LYS A 217 -2.58 -9.96 14.34
CA LYS A 217 -2.97 -11.13 15.16
C LYS A 217 -4.47 -11.10 15.52
N GLU A 218 -5.03 -9.93 15.78
CA GLU A 218 -6.47 -9.74 16.04
C GLU A 218 -7.31 -10.13 14.82
N ARG A 219 -6.88 -9.73 13.62
CA ARG A 219 -7.61 -10.01 12.37
C ARG A 219 -7.29 -11.39 11.77
N ALA A 220 -6.25 -12.06 12.25
CA ALA A 220 -5.90 -13.43 11.89
C ALA A 220 -5.75 -14.35 13.13
N PRO A 221 -6.84 -14.61 13.88
CA PRO A 221 -6.78 -15.47 15.06
C PRO A 221 -6.47 -16.91 14.64
N GLY A 222 -5.28 -17.40 15.01
CA GLY A 222 -4.72 -18.69 14.56
C GLY A 222 -3.21 -18.64 14.28
N CYS A 223 -2.63 -17.45 14.15
CA CYS A 223 -1.19 -17.22 13.95
C CYS A 223 -0.32 -17.33 15.23
N THR A 224 -0.80 -17.98 16.30
CA THR A 224 -0.01 -18.16 17.52
C THR A 224 0.89 -19.39 17.43
N ASP A 225 2.15 -19.24 17.84
CA ASP A 225 3.21 -20.25 17.79
C ASP A 225 2.74 -21.62 18.30
N ALA A 226 2.42 -22.51 17.35
CA ALA A 226 2.30 -23.92 17.62
C ALA A 226 3.71 -24.52 17.67
N GLU A 227 4.43 -24.28 18.77
CA GLU A 227 5.56 -25.11 19.22
C GLU A 227 6.02 -24.69 20.63
N SER A 228 5.22 -25.09 21.61
CA SER A 228 5.70 -25.30 22.98
C SER A 228 5.09 -26.61 23.47
N GLN A 229 5.61 -27.72 22.94
CA GLN A 229 5.41 -29.00 23.60
C GLN A 229 6.25 -28.99 24.88
N VAL A 230 5.52 -28.78 25.97
CA VAL A 230 5.92 -29.08 27.32
C VAL A 230 6.04 -30.59 27.41
N GLU A 231 7.23 -31.17 27.28
CA GLU A 231 7.49 -32.51 27.81
C GLU A 231 7.72 -32.39 29.33
N GLY A 232 6.59 -32.38 30.04
CA GLY A 232 6.56 -32.66 31.46
C GLY A 232 6.58 -34.16 31.70
N GLY A 233 7.60 -34.61 32.44
CA GLY A 233 7.49 -35.62 33.49
C GLY A 233 6.99 -37.01 33.12
N ASN A 234 7.92 -37.97 33.12
CA ASN A 234 7.57 -39.35 33.45
C ASN A 234 8.35 -39.78 34.70
N GLN A 235 7.67 -39.72 35.84
CA GLN A 235 8.05 -40.41 37.08
C GLN A 235 7.06 -41.57 37.29
N ALA A 236 7.55 -42.79 37.17
CA ALA A 236 7.10 -44.01 37.84
C ALA A 236 8.31 -44.95 37.80
N GLY A 237 8.97 -45.26 38.93
CA GLY A 237 8.57 -46.34 39.85
C GLY A 237 8.72 -47.68 39.12
N SER A 238 9.60 -48.61 39.46
CA SER A 238 9.94 -49.19 40.77
C SER A 238 11.07 -50.20 40.50
N ASP A 239 12.08 -50.27 41.36
CA ASP A 239 12.30 -51.39 42.29
C ASP A 239 13.00 -52.62 41.67
N LEU A 240 14.14 -52.98 42.26
CA LEU A 240 14.70 -54.33 42.50
C LEU A 240 16.24 -54.30 42.47
N GLY A 241 16.84 -54.77 43.57
CA GLY A 241 18.17 -55.40 43.52
C GLY A 241 19.18 -54.87 44.53
N LEU A 242 18.99 -55.25 45.80
CA LEU A 242 20.08 -55.42 46.75
C LEU A 242 21.16 -56.34 46.15
N ASP A 243 22.43 -55.93 46.19
CA ASP A 243 23.52 -56.87 46.45
C ASP A 243 24.65 -56.20 47.22
N LEU A 244 24.83 -56.66 48.46
CA LEU A 244 25.92 -56.38 49.38
C LEU A 244 26.63 -57.72 49.55
N GLY A 245 27.85 -57.84 49.05
CA GLY A 245 28.61 -59.08 49.15
C GLY A 245 30.12 -58.89 48.98
N LEU A 246 30.77 -58.60 50.12
CA LEU A 246 32.19 -58.83 50.47
C LEU A 246 33.29 -58.06 49.71
#